data_AF-A0A1V6EET7-F1
#
_entry.id   AF-A0A1V6EET7-F1
#
_cell.length_a   1.000
_cell.length_b   1.000
_cell.length_c   1.000
_cell.angle_alpha   90.00
_cell.angle_beta   90.00
_cell.angle_gamma   90.00
#
_symmetry.space_group_name_H-M   'P 1'
#
loop_
_entity.id
_entity.type
_entity.pdbx_description
1 polymer ?
#
loop_
_entity_poly.entity_id
_entity_poly.type
_entity_poly.pdbx_seq_one_letter_code
_entity_poly.pdbx_strand_id
1 'polypeptide(L)'
;MEIERNDEKRIFNRFNSVVLLVLVFIALFIIIYRYGEMINLNYDITSLNNQLREKTAVNSAIYADLDRQYNIDDIKNIAETKLDMNKPRADQRILIHPDMSDRYQSSEKEDFYSYGRAVWEKIKHTAENISDIFIGSKKD
;
A
#
# COMPACT_ATOMS: atom_id res chain seq x y z
N MET A 1 16.45 -63.97 11.41
CA MET A 1 15.57 -63.35 10.38
C MET A 1 14.30 -62.72 10.94
N GLU A 2 13.54 -63.33 11.87
CA GLU A 2 12.35 -62.64 12.45
C GLU A 2 12.70 -61.60 13.53
N ILE A 3 13.76 -61.84 14.31
CA ILE A 3 14.21 -60.93 15.38
C ILE A 3 14.74 -59.61 14.81
N GLU A 4 15.58 -59.67 13.77
CA GLU A 4 16.14 -58.47 13.09
C GLU A 4 15.04 -57.58 12.47
N ARG A 5 13.96 -58.20 11.97
CA ARG A 5 12.85 -57.48 11.32
C ARG A 5 11.97 -56.71 12.31
N ASN A 6 12.02 -57.05 13.61
CA ASN A 6 11.25 -56.37 14.66
C ASN A 6 12.03 -55.15 15.22
N ASP A 7 13.36 -55.25 15.27
CA ASP A 7 14.22 -54.15 15.73
C ASP A 7 14.28 -52.99 14.73
N GLU A 8 14.32 -53.26 13.42
CA GLU A 8 14.20 -52.23 12.38
C GLU A 8 12.87 -51.46 12.47
N LYS A 9 11.75 -52.15 12.71
CA LYS A 9 10.43 -51.51 12.88
C LYS A 9 10.38 -50.63 14.12
N ARG A 10 11.03 -51.04 15.22
CA ARG A 10 11.13 -50.21 16.43
C ARG A 10 11.94 -48.94 16.20
N ILE A 11 13.05 -49.02 15.48
CA ILE A 11 13.89 -47.85 15.15
C ILE A 11 13.12 -46.91 14.22
N PHE A 12 12.47 -47.44 13.19
CA PHE A 12 11.68 -46.64 12.25
C PHE A 12 10.50 -45.92 12.94
N ASN A 13 9.80 -46.60 13.85
CA ASN A 13 8.71 -45.97 14.60
C ASN A 13 9.21 -44.84 15.52
N ARG A 14 10.36 -45.03 16.19
CA ARG A 14 10.98 -43.96 17.00
C ARG A 14 11.43 -42.78 16.14
N PHE A 15 12.03 -43.05 14.98
CA PHE A 15 12.41 -42.01 14.03
C PHE A 15 11.19 -41.22 13.55
N ASN A 16 10.09 -41.90 13.22
CA ASN A 16 8.86 -41.25 12.79
C ASN A 16 8.26 -40.36 13.90
N SER A 17 8.32 -40.79 15.17
CA SER A 17 7.92 -39.95 16.30
C SER A 17 8.79 -38.69 16.46
N VAL A 18 10.11 -38.80 16.24
CA VAL A 18 11.03 -37.66 16.30
C VAL A 18 10.77 -36.68 15.15
N VAL A 19 10.55 -37.18 13.92
CA VAL A 19 10.20 -36.34 12.77
C VAL A 19 8.88 -35.60 13.00
N LEU A 20 7.87 -36.29 13.52
CA LEU A 20 6.58 -35.66 13.84
C LEU A 20 6.73 -34.57 14.91
N LEU A 21 7.54 -34.81 15.94
CA LEU A 21 7.85 -33.81 16.95
C LEU A 21 8.52 -32.57 16.33
N VAL A 22 9.51 -32.76 15.47
CA VAL A 22 10.19 -31.64 14.76
C VAL A 22 9.21 -30.86 13.89
N LEU A 23 8.30 -31.54 13.17
CA LEU A 23 7.28 -30.87 12.36
C LEU A 23 6.33 -30.01 13.21
N VAL A 24 5.94 -30.48 14.40
CA VAL A 24 5.12 -29.69 15.33
C VAL A 24 5.87 -28.43 15.78
N PHE A 25 7.16 -28.55 16.11
CA PHE A 25 7.97 -27.39 16.49
C PHE A 25 8.13 -26.39 15.33
N ILE A 26 8.36 -26.88 14.11
CA ILE A 26 8.41 -26.02 12.91
C ILE A 26 7.09 -25.28 12.72
N ALA A 27 5.95 -25.98 12.84
CA ALA A 27 4.64 -25.36 12.71
C ALA A 27 4.42 -24.26 13.78
N LEU A 28 4.80 -24.52 15.03
CA LEU A 28 4.72 -23.51 16.09
C LEU A 28 5.62 -22.31 15.82
N PHE A 29 6.83 -22.52 15.31
CA PHE A 29 7.76 -21.44 14.97
C PHE A 29 7.22 -20.55 13.84
N ILE A 30 6.61 -21.16 12.82
CA ILE A 30 5.95 -20.44 11.72
C ILE A 30 4.81 -19.58 12.26
N ILE A 31 3.99 -20.12 13.16
CA ILE A 31 2.90 -19.38 13.78
C ILE A 31 3.45 -18.16 14.52
N ILE A 32 4.45 -18.32 15.38
CA ILE A 32 5.04 -17.21 16.14
C ILE A 32 5.61 -16.14 15.22
N TYR A 33 6.36 -16.55 14.18
CA TYR A 33 6.92 -15.63 13.19
C TYR A 33 5.82 -14.80 12.49
N ARG A 34 4.75 -15.46 12.04
CA ARG A 34 3.61 -14.79 11.39
C ARG A 34 2.87 -13.85 12.33
N TYR A 35 2.72 -14.22 13.59
CA TYR A 35 2.12 -13.34 14.59
C TYR A 35 2.98 -12.10 14.87
N GLY A 36 4.30 -12.25 14.93
CA GLY A 36 5.21 -11.11 15.07
C GLY A 36 5.12 -10.14 13.88
N GLU A 37 5.06 -10.68 12.66
CA GLU A 37 4.86 -9.89 11.44
C GLU A 37 3.51 -9.14 11.46
N MET A 38 2.41 -9.81 11.86
CA MET A 38 1.10 -9.18 12.01
C MET A 38 1.08 -8.03 13.00
N ILE A 39 1.80 -8.15 14.12
CA ILE A 39 1.89 -7.09 15.13
C ILE A 39 2.55 -5.84 14.54
N ASN A 40 3.67 -6.01 13.82
CA ASN A 40 4.36 -4.89 13.17
C ASN A 40 3.47 -4.21 12.11
N LEU A 41 2.80 -5.00 11.27
CA LEU A 41 1.83 -4.49 10.30
C LEU A 41 0.68 -3.74 10.98
N ASN A 42 0.21 -4.19 12.14
CA ASN A 42 -0.83 -3.50 12.89
C ASN A 42 -0.37 -2.13 13.41
N TYR A 43 0.87 -2.04 13.89
CA TYR A 43 1.49 -0.77 14.26
C TYR A 43 1.56 0.18 13.06
N ASP A 44 2.00 -0.31 11.90
CA ASP A 44 2.06 0.50 10.68
C ASP A 44 0.68 1.01 10.26
N ILE A 45 -0.34 0.14 10.28
CA ILE A 45 -1.73 0.51 9.99
C ILE A 45 -2.22 1.59 10.96
N THR A 46 -1.91 1.45 12.25
CA THR A 46 -2.31 2.43 13.28
C THR A 46 -1.62 3.77 13.06
N SER A 47 -0.34 3.76 12.72
CA SER A 47 0.42 4.97 12.37
C SER A 47 -0.17 5.65 11.13
N LEU A 48 -0.42 4.91 10.05
CA LEU A 48 -1.01 5.44 8.83
C LEU A 48 -2.40 6.04 9.07
N ASN A 49 -3.25 5.36 9.86
CA ASN A 49 -4.57 5.88 10.21
C ASN A 49 -4.49 7.18 11.01
N ASN A 50 -3.53 7.30 11.92
CA ASN A 50 -3.31 8.54 12.67
C ASN A 50 -2.87 9.67 11.74
N GLN A 51 -1.94 9.42 10.82
CA GLN A 51 -1.52 10.40 9.81
C GLN A 51 -2.67 10.82 8.89
N LEU A 52 -3.50 9.86 8.46
CA LEU A 52 -4.68 10.14 7.65
C LEU A 52 -5.68 11.02 8.40
N ARG A 53 -5.91 10.73 9.69
CA ARG A 53 -6.82 11.51 10.52
C ARG A 53 -6.30 12.93 10.73
N GLU A 54 -5.00 13.09 10.98
CA GLU A 54 -4.36 14.40 11.10
C GLU A 54 -4.50 15.21 9.81
N LYS A 55 -4.16 14.62 8.65
CA LYS A 55 -4.29 15.30 7.35
C LYS A 55 -5.74 15.67 7.04
N THR A 56 -6.69 14.78 7.33
CA THR A 56 -8.13 15.07 7.16
C THR A 56 -8.56 16.22 8.05
N ALA A 57 -8.13 16.25 9.32
CA ALA A 57 -8.45 17.34 10.24
C ALA A 57 -7.87 18.68 9.78
N VAL A 58 -6.62 18.70 9.33
CA VAL A 58 -5.98 19.89 8.75
C VAL A 58 -6.74 20.35 7.50
N ASN A 59 -7.12 19.42 6.61
CA ASN A 59 -7.86 19.77 5.40
C ASN A 59 -9.24 20.38 5.74
N SER A 60 -9.98 19.77 6.67
CA SER A 60 -11.24 20.33 7.16
C SER A 60 -11.07 21.71 7.81
N ALA A 61 -10.00 21.94 8.56
CA ALA A 61 -9.69 23.24 9.13
C ALA A 61 -9.41 24.29 8.04
N ILE A 62 -8.63 23.93 7.01
CA ILE A 62 -8.36 24.81 5.86
C ILE A 62 -9.66 25.16 5.14
N TYR A 63 -10.56 24.19 4.89
CA TYR A 63 -11.85 24.47 4.28
C TYR A 63 -12.70 25.41 5.14
N ALA A 64 -12.73 25.21 6.46
CA ALA A 64 -13.45 26.10 7.36
C ALA A 64 -12.88 27.52 7.39
N ASP A 65 -11.54 27.66 7.31
CA ASP A 65 -10.89 28.96 7.23
C ASP A 65 -11.05 29.60 5.84
N LEU A 66 -11.12 28.80 4.78
CA LEU A 66 -11.49 29.27 3.45
C LEU A 66 -12.91 29.81 3.48
N ASP A 67 -13.88 29.07 4.03
CA ASP A 67 -15.27 29.54 4.15
C ASP A 67 -15.37 30.84 4.97
N ARG A 68 -14.52 31.02 5.98
CA ARG A 68 -14.44 32.27 6.75
C ARG A 68 -13.82 33.43 5.96
N GLN A 69 -12.74 33.19 5.22
CA GLN A 69 -12.03 34.22 4.45
C GLN A 69 -12.75 34.55 3.14
N TYR A 70 -13.44 33.57 2.56
CA TYR A 70 -14.29 33.68 1.38
C TYR A 70 -15.69 34.18 1.78
N ASN A 71 -15.77 35.05 2.79
CA ASN A 71 -16.95 35.86 3.00
C ASN A 71 -17.07 36.82 1.81
N ILE A 72 -17.78 36.37 0.77
CA ILE A 72 -18.03 37.12 -0.46
C ILE A 72 -18.58 38.52 -0.14
N ASP A 73 -19.30 38.65 0.98
CA ASP A 73 -19.84 39.94 1.40
C ASP A 73 -18.76 40.92 1.85
N ASP A 74 -17.66 40.47 2.49
CA ASP A 74 -16.54 41.35 2.84
C ASP A 74 -15.73 41.75 1.61
N ILE A 75 -15.51 40.82 0.68
CA ILE A 75 -14.85 41.10 -0.60
C ILE A 75 -15.68 42.10 -1.40
N LYS A 76 -17.00 41.88 -1.47
CA LYS A 76 -17.95 42.77 -2.12
C LYS A 76 -17.96 44.15 -1.44
N ASN A 77 -18.02 44.21 -0.12
CA ASN A 77 -18.00 45.48 0.61
C ASN A 77 -16.70 46.24 0.36
N ILE A 78 -15.53 45.59 0.38
CA ILE A 78 -14.26 46.26 0.08
C ILE A 78 -14.21 46.71 -1.38
N ALA A 79 -14.67 45.88 -2.31
CA ALA A 79 -14.73 46.22 -3.73
C ALA A 79 -15.63 47.43 -3.98
N GLU A 80 -16.85 47.44 -3.45
CA GLU A 80 -17.83 48.51 -3.64
C GLU A 80 -17.45 49.79 -2.88
N THR A 81 -16.92 49.69 -1.65
CA THR A 81 -16.68 50.87 -0.79
C THR A 81 -15.27 51.45 -0.87
N LYS A 82 -14.22 50.61 -0.97
CA LYS A 82 -12.82 51.07 -0.99
C LYS A 82 -12.25 51.18 -2.40
N LEU A 83 -12.69 50.32 -3.31
CA LEU A 83 -12.18 50.26 -4.67
C LEU A 83 -13.15 50.88 -5.70
N ASP A 84 -14.30 51.37 -5.26
CA ASP A 84 -15.39 51.91 -6.10
C ASP A 84 -15.76 50.98 -7.28
N MET A 85 -15.61 49.67 -7.07
CA MET A 85 -15.94 48.65 -8.05
C MET A 85 -17.45 48.43 -8.04
N ASN A 86 -18.10 48.85 -9.12
CA ASN A 86 -19.51 48.59 -9.34
C ASN A 86 -19.71 47.36 -10.21
N LYS A 87 -20.79 46.61 -9.96
CA LYS A 87 -21.16 45.45 -10.77
C LYS A 87 -21.35 45.88 -12.24
N PRO A 88 -20.66 45.26 -13.21
CA PRO A 88 -20.75 45.65 -14.61
C PRO A 88 -22.16 45.39 -15.16
N ARG A 89 -22.60 46.29 -16.03
CA ARG A 89 -23.88 46.16 -16.75
C ARG A 89 -23.78 45.09 -17.84
N ALA A 90 -24.93 44.64 -18.35
CA ALA A 90 -24.97 43.53 -19.31
C ALA A 90 -24.20 43.80 -20.61
N ASP A 91 -24.12 45.06 -21.03
CA ASP A 91 -23.37 45.60 -22.17
C ASP A 91 -21.85 45.61 -21.96
N GLN A 92 -21.38 45.47 -20.73
CA GLN A 92 -19.95 45.54 -20.38
C GLN A 92 -19.31 44.16 -20.16
N ARG A 93 -20.06 43.07 -20.38
CA ARG A 93 -19.56 41.70 -20.19
C ARG A 93 -18.98 41.14 -21.48
N ILE A 94 -17.71 40.74 -21.44
CA ILE A 94 -17.04 40.00 -22.51
C ILE A 94 -16.80 38.58 -21.99
N LEU A 95 -17.44 37.57 -22.59
CA LEU A 95 -17.17 36.17 -22.29
C LEU A 95 -15.89 35.73 -23.01
N ILE A 96 -14.87 35.40 -22.24
CA ILE A 96 -13.62 34.82 -22.72
C ILE A 96 -13.68 33.33 -22.44
N HIS A 97 -13.43 32.50 -23.46
CA HIS A 97 -13.30 31.06 -23.28
C HIS A 97 -11.82 30.75 -23.04
N PRO A 98 -11.38 30.47 -21.80
CA PRO A 98 -10.02 30.04 -21.59
C PRO A 98 -9.88 28.61 -22.16
N ASP A 99 -9.08 28.47 -23.21
CA ASP A 99 -8.56 27.15 -23.60
C ASP A 99 -7.70 26.64 -22.43
N MET A 100 -8.29 25.76 -21.63
CA MET A 100 -7.63 25.06 -20.52
C MET A 100 -6.59 24.09 -21.09
N SER A 101 -5.45 24.62 -21.53
CA SER A 101 -4.33 23.83 -22.03
C SER A 101 -3.37 23.37 -20.93
N ASP A 102 -3.53 23.87 -19.70
CA ASP A 102 -2.78 23.43 -18.54
C ASP A 102 -3.36 22.13 -17.97
N ARG A 103 -3.15 21.04 -18.71
CA ARG A 103 -3.29 19.68 -18.20
C ARG A 103 -2.25 19.46 -17.11
N TYR A 104 -2.69 19.44 -15.86
CA TYR A 104 -1.96 18.76 -14.79
C TYR A 104 -1.85 17.27 -15.15
N GLN A 105 -0.69 16.85 -15.66
CA GLN A 105 -0.34 15.45 -15.81
C GLN A 105 -0.07 14.88 -14.41
N SER A 106 -0.99 14.06 -13.91
CA SER A 106 -0.81 13.29 -12.69
C SER A 106 0.10 12.09 -12.98
N SER A 107 1.42 12.29 -12.86
CA SER A 107 2.46 11.26 -13.02
C SER A 107 2.33 10.07 -12.06
N GLU A 108 1.52 10.19 -11.01
CA GLU A 108 1.42 9.22 -9.91
C GLU A 108 0.81 7.85 -10.33
N LYS A 109 0.05 7.79 -11.42
CA LYS A 109 -0.56 6.52 -11.88
C LYS A 109 0.39 5.62 -12.67
N GLU A 110 1.40 6.17 -13.33
CA GLU A 110 2.31 5.39 -14.17
C GLU A 110 3.36 4.63 -13.35
N ASP A 111 3.78 5.19 -12.21
CA ASP A 111 4.79 4.60 -11.32
C ASP A 111 4.30 3.35 -10.57
N PHE A 112 3.00 3.26 -10.26
CA PHE A 112 2.43 2.11 -9.53
C PHE A 112 2.41 0.83 -10.36
N TYR A 113 2.04 0.92 -11.65
CA TYR A 113 2.00 -0.25 -12.54
C TYR A 113 3.39 -0.73 -12.96
N SER A 114 4.38 0.16 -13.03
CA SER A 114 5.75 -0.19 -13.39
C SER A 114 6.46 -0.96 -12.28
N TYR A 115 6.25 -0.57 -11.02
CA TYR A 115 6.79 -1.27 -9.85
C TYR A 115 6.23 -2.69 -9.71
N GLY A 116 4.91 -2.86 -9.89
CA GLY A 116 4.26 -4.18 -9.83
C GLY A 116 4.79 -5.17 -10.88
N ARG A 117 5.04 -4.71 -12.12
CA ARG A 117 5.67 -5.56 -13.14
C ARG A 117 7.11 -5.92 -12.81
N ALA A 118 7.91 -4.98 -12.31
CA ALA A 118 9.30 -5.24 -11.97
C ALA A 118 9.45 -6.29 -10.85
N VAL A 119 8.53 -6.32 -9.88
CA VAL A 119 8.49 -7.33 -8.83
C VAL A 119 8.08 -8.69 -9.38
N TRP A 120 7.06 -8.76 -10.25
CA TRP A 120 6.64 -10.00 -10.90
C TRP A 120 7.73 -10.65 -11.74
N GLU A 121 8.48 -9.86 -12.51
CA GLU A 121 9.62 -10.36 -13.31
C GLU A 121 10.74 -10.91 -12.42
N LYS A 122 11.07 -10.23 -11.31
CA LYS A 122 12.07 -10.73 -10.35
C LYS A 122 11.63 -12.04 -9.69
N ILE A 123 10.37 -12.15 -9.31
CA ILE A 123 9.81 -13.38 -8.71
C ILE A 123 9.84 -14.52 -9.72
N LYS A 124 9.45 -14.26 -10.97
CA LYS A 124 9.48 -15.26 -12.04
C LYS A 124 10.90 -15.77 -12.30
N HIS A 125 11.88 -14.88 -12.46
CA HIS A 125 13.27 -15.27 -12.65
C HIS A 125 13.87 -16.03 -11.46
N THR A 126 13.47 -15.66 -10.24
CA THR A 126 13.94 -16.37 -9.04
C THR A 126 13.31 -17.77 -8.97
N ALA A 127 12.04 -17.92 -9.35
CA ALA A 127 11.37 -19.21 -9.40
C ALA A 127 11.94 -20.12 -10.50
N GLU A 128 12.24 -19.57 -11.68
CA GLU A 128 12.89 -20.28 -12.79
C GLU A 128 14.28 -20.77 -12.37
N ASN A 129 15.12 -19.90 -11.79
CA ASN A 129 16.44 -20.27 -11.29
C ASN A 129 16.40 -21.34 -10.18
N ILE A 130 15.45 -21.24 -9.25
CA ILE A 130 15.28 -22.26 -8.19
C ILE A 130 14.79 -23.58 -8.80
N SER A 131 13.89 -23.52 -9.79
CA SER A 131 13.42 -24.73 -10.47
C SER A 131 14.55 -25.42 -11.24
N ASP A 132 15.44 -24.67 -11.89
CA ASP A 132 16.59 -25.21 -12.60
C ASP A 132 17.63 -25.81 -11.65
N ILE A 133 17.82 -25.22 -10.46
CA ILE A 133 18.70 -25.79 -9.42
C ILE A 133 18.14 -27.10 -8.85
N PHE A 134 16.81 -27.24 -8.75
CA PHE A 134 16.17 -28.44 -8.19
C PHE A 134 15.82 -29.52 -9.22
N ILE A 135 15.64 -29.17 -10.50
CA ILE A 135 15.23 -30.07 -11.59
C ILE A 135 16.42 -30.38 -12.53
N GLY A 136 17.46 -29.55 -12.54
CA GLY A 136 18.66 -29.66 -13.39
C GLY A 136 19.69 -30.72 -13.00
N SER A 137 19.27 -31.90 -12.57
CA SER A 137 20.13 -33.09 -12.49
C SER A 137 19.47 -34.32 -13.12
N LYS A 138 18.83 -34.14 -14.29
CA LYS A 138 18.51 -35.23 -15.23
C LYS A 138 18.54 -34.73 -16.67
N LYS A 139 19.72 -34.37 -17.17
CA LYS A 139 20.08 -34.43 -18.59
C LYS A 139 21.59 -34.32 -18.73
N ASP A 140 22.28 -35.40 -18.39
CA ASP A 140 23.10 -36.21 -19.29
C ASP A 140 23.69 -37.40 -18.50
#